data_AF-A0A7C6B7L1-F1
#
_entry.id   AF-A0A7C6B7L1-F1
#
_cell.length_a   1.000
_cell.length_b   1.000
_cell.length_c   1.000
_cell.angle_alpha   90.00
_cell.angle_beta   90.00
_cell.angle_gamma   90.00
#
_symmetry.space_group_name_H-M   'P 1'
#
loop_
_entity.id
_entity.type
_entity.pdbx_description
1 polymer ?
#
loop_
_entity_poly.entity_id
_entity_poly.type
_entity_poly.pdbx_seq_one_letter_code
_entity_poly.pdbx_strand_id
1 'polypeptide(L)'
;MLPRRHIFDVWELVKDEKELLSMATINLAIDAVKFMDGRDKRDHLVEALELNEFICFMFPVKRPGNRSLLFHVISDLIGLLIYGVPRKTKHSLELIETINYSAKNMRVYPVIEVWNALKERIYKKKHGAMSIIEGFIKKIKIEMDIIENYPFIEDIFFESKNALKNWLPSFSRYYDKKGKTILKAYEKWWDVWKCKGDKDAILKGMVDRLCLQAETEYDIKLDNESIFSSIKEDKEGNKIENNYFSRWYKEGINLLLKI
;
A
#
# COMPACT_ATOMS: atom_id res chain seq x y z
N MET A 1 0.81 -0.82 -1.54
CA MET A 1 0.01 -0.83 -2.79
C MET A 1 0.07 0.55 -3.44
N LEU A 2 -0.95 1.01 -4.17
CA LEU A 2 -1.01 2.36 -4.76
C LEU A 2 -1.69 3.32 -3.76
N PRO A 3 -1.35 4.62 -3.75
CA PRO A 3 -1.63 5.51 -2.64
C PRO A 3 -3.12 5.79 -2.41
N ARG A 4 -3.92 5.98 -3.47
CA ARG A 4 -5.34 6.34 -3.32
C ARG A 4 -6.14 5.18 -2.77
N ARG A 5 -5.78 3.94 -3.10
CA ARG A 5 -6.33 2.74 -2.48
C ARG A 5 -6.11 2.74 -0.97
N HIS A 6 -4.93 3.13 -0.49
CA HIS A 6 -4.65 3.19 0.96
C HIS A 6 -5.41 4.30 1.68
N ILE A 7 -5.72 5.42 1.02
CA ILE A 7 -6.60 6.45 1.59
C ILE A 7 -8.03 5.93 1.64
N PHE A 8 -8.48 5.32 0.54
CA PHE A 8 -9.82 4.78 0.41
C PHE A 8 -10.08 3.64 1.42
N ASP A 9 -9.08 2.79 1.67
CA ASP A 9 -9.07 1.77 2.74
C ASP A 9 -9.42 2.36 4.11
N VAL A 10 -8.86 3.51 4.45
CA VAL A 10 -9.15 4.20 5.73
C VAL A 10 -10.55 4.79 5.70
N TRP A 11 -10.94 5.45 4.60
CA TRP A 11 -12.26 6.04 4.44
C TRP A 11 -13.38 5.00 4.54
N GLU A 12 -13.16 3.77 4.10
CA GLU A 12 -14.16 2.70 4.22
C GLU A 12 -14.55 2.38 5.67
N LEU A 13 -13.73 2.80 6.65
CA LEU A 13 -13.91 2.52 8.08
C LEU A 13 -14.11 3.78 8.91
N VAL A 14 -13.43 4.87 8.55
CA VAL A 14 -13.39 6.12 9.30
C VAL A 14 -14.04 7.22 8.48
N LYS A 15 -15.12 7.79 9.01
CA LYS A 15 -15.90 8.85 8.35
C LYS A 15 -15.61 10.25 8.92
N ASP A 16 -14.95 10.35 10.07
CA ASP A 16 -14.44 11.63 10.57
C ASP A 16 -13.28 12.11 9.70
N GLU A 17 -13.38 13.33 9.19
CA GLU A 17 -12.44 13.87 8.20
C GLU A 17 -11.04 14.10 8.78
N LYS A 18 -10.95 14.56 10.03
CA LYS A 18 -9.64 14.82 10.68
C LYS A 18 -8.93 13.52 11.01
N GLU A 19 -9.67 12.54 11.51
CA GLU A 19 -9.15 11.21 11.79
C GLU A 19 -8.74 10.50 10.50
N LEU A 20 -9.57 10.57 9.45
CA LEU A 20 -9.26 10.07 8.11
C LEU A 20 -7.96 10.65 7.58
N LEU A 21 -7.82 11.99 7.58
CA LEU A 21 -6.61 12.65 7.11
C LEU A 21 -5.37 12.17 7.88
N SER A 22 -5.46 12.10 9.20
CA SER A 22 -4.36 11.66 10.06
C SER A 22 -3.95 10.21 9.77
N MET A 23 -4.92 9.30 9.70
CA MET A 23 -4.72 7.87 9.45
C MET A 23 -4.23 7.57 8.03
N ALA A 24 -4.79 8.25 7.02
CA ALA A 24 -4.32 8.17 5.65
C ALA A 24 -2.86 8.64 5.55
N THR A 25 -2.54 9.76 6.20
CA THR A 25 -1.18 10.33 6.17
C THR A 25 -0.12 9.36 6.67
N ILE A 26 -0.35 8.66 7.78
CA ILE A 26 0.63 7.69 8.29
C ILE A 26 0.78 6.47 7.37
N ASN A 27 -0.29 5.99 6.73
CA ASN A 27 -0.23 4.89 5.75
C ASN A 27 0.58 5.28 4.51
N LEU A 28 0.36 6.49 3.99
CA LEU A 28 1.15 7.00 2.87
C LEU A 28 2.62 7.25 3.27
N ALA A 29 2.84 7.73 4.50
CA ALA A 29 4.17 8.04 4.99
C ALA A 29 5.04 6.79 5.08
N ILE A 30 4.51 5.67 5.56
CA ILE A 30 5.28 4.43 5.65
C ILE A 30 5.68 3.89 4.26
N ASP A 31 4.79 3.96 3.27
CA ASP A 31 5.10 3.61 1.88
C ASP A 31 6.23 4.49 1.29
N ALA A 32 6.25 5.77 1.65
CA ALA A 32 7.23 6.71 1.15
C ALA A 32 8.62 6.54 1.80
N VAL A 33 8.68 6.37 3.12
CA VAL A 33 9.95 6.35 3.86
C VAL A 33 10.74 5.05 3.69
N LYS A 34 10.09 3.98 3.23
CA LYS A 34 10.73 2.72 2.85
C LYS A 34 11.92 2.88 1.90
N PHE A 35 11.92 3.94 1.10
CA PHE A 35 12.96 4.20 0.10
C PHE A 35 14.09 5.11 0.60
N MET A 36 14.11 5.49 1.88
CA MET A 36 15.15 6.35 2.44
C MET A 36 16.50 5.67 2.59
N ASP A 37 16.52 4.38 2.95
CA ASP A 37 17.76 3.65 3.22
C ASP A 37 17.97 2.56 2.16
N GLY A 38 18.90 2.82 1.24
CA GLY A 38 19.24 1.89 0.15
C GLY A 38 20.03 0.65 0.56
N ARG A 39 20.25 0.40 1.87
CA ARG A 39 21.24 -0.58 2.33
C ARG A 39 20.75 -1.81 3.08
N ASP A 40 19.55 -1.85 3.62
CA ASP A 40 18.93 -3.11 4.06
C ASP A 40 17.42 -2.88 4.07
N LYS A 41 16.74 -3.41 3.06
CA LYS A 41 15.30 -3.21 2.92
C LYS A 41 14.60 -4.12 3.91
N ARG A 42 14.34 -3.66 5.14
CA ARG A 42 13.41 -4.37 6.05
C ARG A 42 12.11 -4.68 5.33
N ASP A 43 11.46 -5.78 5.70
CA ASP A 43 10.16 -6.12 5.15
C ASP A 43 9.14 -5.04 5.54
N HIS A 44 8.40 -4.54 4.55
CA HIS A 44 7.47 -3.42 4.72
C HIS A 44 6.36 -3.71 5.73
N LEU A 45 5.89 -4.96 5.77
CA LEU A 45 4.82 -5.35 6.67
C LEU A 45 5.32 -5.42 8.11
N VAL A 46 6.53 -5.96 8.30
CA VAL A 46 7.20 -5.98 9.60
C VAL A 46 7.45 -4.55 10.08
N GLU A 47 7.97 -3.70 9.21
CA GLU A 47 8.25 -2.30 9.51
C GLU A 47 6.97 -1.53 9.93
N ALA A 48 5.84 -1.82 9.30
CA ALA A 48 4.54 -1.25 9.68
C ALA A 48 4.07 -1.70 11.07
N LEU A 49 4.29 -2.97 11.41
CA LEU A 49 3.96 -3.50 12.74
C LEU A 49 4.90 -2.93 13.82
N GLU A 50 6.20 -2.93 13.58
CA GLU A 50 7.20 -2.36 14.48
C GLU A 50 6.96 -0.87 14.72
N LEU A 51 6.65 -0.09 13.66
CA LEU A 51 6.29 1.32 13.78
C LEU A 51 4.99 1.49 14.58
N ASN A 52 3.99 0.63 14.36
CA ASN A 52 2.74 0.66 15.13
C ASN A 52 3.00 0.49 16.63
N GLU A 53 3.77 -0.52 17.01
CA GLU A 53 4.14 -0.77 18.41
C GLU A 53 4.96 0.35 19.01
N PHE A 54 5.94 0.83 18.27
CA PHE A 54 6.78 1.95 18.67
C PHE A 54 5.92 3.18 18.97
N ILE A 55 4.95 3.52 18.11
CA ILE A 55 4.02 4.63 18.33
C ILE A 55 3.14 4.36 19.55
N CYS A 56 2.62 3.14 19.70
CA CYS A 56 1.82 2.76 20.87
C CYS A 56 2.58 2.96 22.18
N PHE A 57 3.87 2.65 22.20
CA PHE A 57 4.72 2.77 23.38
C PHE A 57 5.20 4.21 23.61
N MET A 58 5.81 4.84 22.60
CA MET A 58 6.50 6.13 22.72
C MET A 58 5.57 7.34 22.56
N PHE A 59 4.40 7.17 21.93
CA PHE A 59 3.46 8.24 21.63
C PHE A 59 2.00 7.83 21.89
N PRO A 60 1.63 7.49 23.13
CA PRO A 60 0.34 6.86 23.46
C PRO A 60 -0.88 7.70 23.04
N VAL A 61 -0.76 9.02 22.99
CA VAL A 61 -1.83 9.92 22.52
C VAL A 61 -2.18 9.75 21.04
N LYS A 62 -1.31 9.09 20.25
CA LYS A 62 -1.52 8.79 18.81
C LYS A 62 -2.17 7.42 18.56
N ARG A 63 -2.42 6.62 19.61
CA ARG A 63 -2.96 5.25 19.52
C ARG A 63 -4.27 5.09 18.76
N PRO A 64 -5.24 6.02 18.82
CA PRO A 64 -6.45 5.87 18.02
C PRO A 64 -6.15 5.92 16.52
N GLY A 65 -5.32 6.90 16.11
CA GLY A 65 -4.99 7.16 14.70
C GLY A 65 -3.87 6.32 14.11
N ASN A 66 -3.15 5.48 14.87
CA ASN A 66 -2.13 4.59 14.31
C ASN A 66 -2.65 3.18 14.01
N ARG A 67 -3.92 2.87 14.35
CA ARG A 67 -4.61 1.62 13.92
C ARG A 67 -4.60 1.44 12.41
N SER A 68 -4.50 2.54 11.66
CA SER A 68 -4.40 2.54 10.21
C SER A 68 -3.20 1.75 9.69
N LEU A 69 -2.11 1.62 10.46
CA LEU A 69 -0.96 0.78 10.08
C LEU A 69 -1.32 -0.71 10.09
N LEU A 70 -2.21 -1.15 10.98
CA LEU A 70 -2.72 -2.52 10.93
C LEU A 70 -3.59 -2.71 9.68
N PHE A 71 -4.43 -1.72 9.37
CA PHE A 71 -5.28 -1.74 8.17
C PHE A 71 -4.44 -1.74 6.88
N HIS A 72 -3.35 -0.97 6.87
CA HIS A 72 -2.34 -0.95 5.82
C HIS A 72 -1.77 -2.36 5.57
N VAL A 73 -1.33 -3.03 6.64
CA VAL A 73 -0.80 -4.40 6.57
C VAL A 73 -1.85 -5.36 6.00
N ILE A 74 -3.11 -5.28 6.44
CA ILE A 74 -4.20 -6.11 5.89
C ILE A 74 -4.39 -5.84 4.39
N SER A 75 -4.39 -4.58 3.96
CA SER A 75 -4.53 -4.20 2.54
C SER A 75 -3.41 -4.77 1.68
N ASP A 76 -2.15 -4.64 2.11
CA ASP A 76 -1.01 -5.18 1.37
C ASP A 76 -1.02 -6.72 1.33
N LEU A 77 -1.35 -7.38 2.44
CA LEU A 77 -1.50 -8.84 2.50
C LEU A 77 -2.57 -9.35 1.52
N ILE A 78 -3.74 -8.70 1.49
CA ILE A 78 -4.80 -9.03 0.53
C ILE A 78 -4.32 -8.81 -0.90
N GLY A 79 -3.59 -7.71 -1.14
CA GLY A 79 -2.95 -7.44 -2.42
C GLY A 79 -2.02 -8.58 -2.86
N LEU A 80 -1.24 -9.17 -1.96
CA LEU A 80 -0.39 -10.32 -2.26
C LEU A 80 -1.20 -11.58 -2.56
N LEU A 81 -2.29 -11.84 -1.84
CA LEU A 81 -3.16 -13.01 -2.07
C LEU A 81 -3.89 -12.94 -3.42
N ILE A 82 -4.39 -11.76 -3.79
CA ILE A 82 -5.18 -11.57 -5.02
C ILE A 82 -4.28 -11.46 -6.26
N TYR A 83 -3.23 -10.64 -6.16
CA TYR A 83 -2.41 -10.21 -7.30
C TYR A 83 -1.08 -10.95 -7.41
N GLY A 84 -0.74 -11.75 -6.39
CA GLY A 84 0.48 -12.54 -6.36
C GLY A 84 1.67 -11.79 -5.77
N VAL A 85 2.74 -12.56 -5.60
CA VAL A 85 3.98 -12.14 -4.95
C VAL A 85 5.06 -11.90 -6.01
N PRO A 86 5.60 -10.68 -6.14
CA PRO A 86 6.68 -10.38 -7.10
C PRO A 86 7.95 -11.22 -6.87
N ARG A 87 8.65 -11.58 -7.95
CA ARG A 87 9.98 -12.21 -7.86
C ARG A 87 11.01 -11.11 -7.58
N LYS A 88 11.91 -11.35 -6.62
CA LYS A 88 13.10 -10.53 -6.41
C LYS A 88 14.30 -11.20 -7.09
N THR A 89 15.16 -10.43 -7.77
CA THR A 89 16.38 -10.95 -8.41
C THR A 89 17.40 -11.44 -7.38
N LYS A 90 18.37 -12.26 -7.81
CA LYS A 90 19.35 -12.97 -6.95
C LYS A 90 20.27 -12.06 -6.12
N HIS A 91 20.43 -10.79 -6.48
CA HIS A 91 21.12 -9.76 -5.67
C HIS A 91 20.20 -9.04 -4.67
N SER A 92 18.97 -9.52 -4.52
CA SER A 92 17.98 -9.05 -3.54
C SER A 92 17.38 -10.22 -2.73
N LEU A 93 18.09 -11.36 -2.69
CA LEU A 93 17.66 -12.60 -2.03
C LEU A 93 18.17 -12.72 -0.59
N GLU A 94 17.56 -11.94 0.30
CA GLU A 94 17.16 -12.41 1.65
C GLU A 94 15.74 -11.95 1.99
N LEU A 95 14.92 -11.56 1.00
CA LEU A 95 13.79 -10.66 1.25
C LEU A 95 12.41 -11.12 0.77
N ILE A 96 12.21 -12.42 0.62
CA ILE A 96 10.90 -13.07 0.87
C ILE A 96 11.22 -14.45 1.45
N GLU A 97 11.93 -14.50 2.58
CA GLU A 97 11.61 -15.61 3.46
C GLU A 97 10.20 -15.34 3.96
N THR A 98 9.30 -16.26 3.65
CA THR A 98 8.25 -16.65 4.56
C THR A 98 8.77 -16.43 5.98
N ILE A 99 8.34 -15.36 6.66
CA ILE A 99 8.43 -15.41 8.11
C ILE A 99 7.61 -16.63 8.43
N ASN A 100 8.28 -17.65 8.94
CA ASN A 100 7.58 -18.65 9.70
C ASN A 100 7.04 -17.88 10.91
N TYR A 101 5.84 -17.29 10.77
CA TYR A 101 5.16 -16.55 11.83
C TYR A 101 4.90 -17.45 13.06
N SER A 102 5.11 -18.77 12.92
CA SER A 102 5.13 -19.73 14.03
C SER A 102 6.48 -19.88 14.75
N ALA A 103 7.57 -19.30 14.25
CA ALA A 103 8.90 -19.43 14.82
C ALA A 103 9.21 -18.32 15.83
N LYS A 104 8.91 -18.69 17.08
CA LYS A 104 9.44 -18.19 18.36
C LYS A 104 8.99 -16.85 18.93
N ASN A 105 8.53 -15.83 18.18
CA ASN A 105 8.05 -14.57 18.81
C ASN A 105 6.79 -13.90 18.19
N MET A 106 6.14 -14.49 17.18
CA MET A 106 4.97 -13.89 16.49
C MET A 106 3.66 -14.68 16.64
N ARG A 107 3.52 -15.56 17.64
CA ARG A 107 2.26 -16.27 17.93
C ARG A 107 1.05 -15.35 18.29
N VAL A 108 1.25 -14.03 18.40
CA VAL A 108 0.32 -13.10 19.07
C VAL A 108 0.06 -11.81 18.27
N TYR A 109 0.18 -11.79 16.93
CA TYR A 109 -0.32 -10.66 16.14
C TYR A 109 -1.64 -10.99 15.44
N PRO A 110 -2.72 -10.22 15.69
CA PRO A 110 -4.02 -10.40 15.04
C PRO A 110 -3.95 -10.45 13.51
N VAL A 111 -3.01 -9.74 12.89
CA VAL A 111 -2.86 -9.73 11.41
C VAL A 111 -2.46 -11.08 10.82
N ILE A 112 -1.80 -11.97 11.60
CA ILE A 112 -1.41 -13.32 11.15
C ILE A 112 -2.63 -14.24 11.10
N GLU A 113 -3.54 -14.11 12.06
CA GLU A 113 -4.79 -14.86 12.07
C GLU A 113 -5.66 -14.46 10.88
N VAL A 114 -5.76 -13.16 10.61
CA VAL A 114 -6.45 -12.65 9.42
C VAL A 114 -5.80 -13.20 8.14
N TRP A 115 -4.48 -13.16 8.02
CA TRP A 115 -3.76 -13.72 6.87
C TRP A 115 -4.11 -15.19 6.64
N ASN A 116 -4.03 -16.02 7.68
CA ASN A 116 -4.30 -17.45 7.58
C ASN A 116 -5.76 -17.71 7.14
N ALA A 117 -6.71 -17.00 7.74
CA ALA A 117 -8.13 -17.12 7.38
C ALA A 117 -8.42 -16.69 5.93
N LEU A 118 -7.79 -15.61 5.46
CA LEU A 118 -7.99 -15.11 4.11
C LEU A 118 -7.25 -15.96 3.06
N LYS A 119 -6.09 -16.52 3.39
CA LYS A 119 -5.31 -17.36 2.47
C LYS A 119 -6.11 -18.55 1.97
N GLU A 120 -6.86 -19.22 2.83
CA GLU A 120 -7.70 -20.37 2.45
C GLU A 120 -8.84 -20.00 1.50
N ARG A 121 -9.30 -18.74 1.54
CA ARG A 121 -10.49 -18.27 0.81
C ARG A 121 -10.17 -17.53 -0.49
N ILE A 122 -9.06 -16.78 -0.49
CA ILE A 122 -8.70 -15.84 -1.56
C ILE A 122 -7.62 -16.42 -2.47
N TYR A 123 -6.66 -17.16 -1.90
CA TYR A 123 -5.43 -17.50 -2.62
C TYR A 123 -5.73 -18.31 -3.88
N LYS A 124 -5.41 -17.70 -5.03
CA LYS A 124 -5.37 -18.41 -6.31
C LYS A 124 -3.92 -18.63 -6.68
N LYS A 125 -3.54 -19.88 -6.95
CA LYS A 125 -2.18 -20.23 -7.39
C LYS A 125 -1.84 -19.42 -8.65
N LYS A 126 -0.83 -18.56 -8.53
CA LYS A 126 -0.33 -17.73 -9.64
C LYS A 126 0.88 -18.41 -10.28
N HIS A 127 0.89 -18.48 -11.60
CA HIS A 127 1.92 -19.16 -12.37
C HIS A 127 2.64 -18.16 -13.28
N GLY A 128 3.92 -17.93 -13.00
CA GLY A 128 4.81 -17.14 -13.86
C GLY A 128 4.69 -15.63 -13.72
N ALA A 129 5.64 -14.93 -14.34
CA ALA A 129 5.79 -13.48 -14.28
C ALA A 129 4.57 -12.71 -14.80
N MET A 130 3.94 -13.18 -15.89
CA MET A 130 2.76 -12.55 -16.48
C MET A 130 1.59 -12.44 -15.50
N SER A 131 1.36 -13.47 -14.67
CA SER A 131 0.29 -13.43 -13.67
C SER A 131 0.48 -12.35 -12.60
N ILE A 132 1.75 -11.97 -12.32
CA ILE A 132 2.09 -10.88 -11.41
C ILE A 132 1.90 -9.52 -12.10
N ILE A 133 2.35 -9.41 -13.36
CA ILE A 133 2.16 -8.21 -14.18
C ILE A 133 0.67 -7.89 -14.34
N GLU A 134 -0.17 -8.88 -14.65
CA GLU A 134 -1.63 -8.75 -14.65
C GLU A 134 -2.18 -8.27 -13.31
N GLY A 135 -1.57 -8.74 -12.22
CA GLY A 135 -1.86 -8.27 -10.86
C GLY A 135 -1.57 -6.78 -10.67
N PHE A 136 -0.46 -6.27 -11.19
CA PHE A 136 -0.16 -4.84 -11.17
C PHE A 136 -1.12 -4.03 -12.05
N ILE A 137 -1.48 -4.53 -13.24
CA ILE A 137 -2.51 -3.90 -14.09
C ILE A 137 -3.82 -3.76 -13.31
N LYS A 138 -4.27 -4.82 -12.64
CA LYS A 138 -5.47 -4.79 -11.78
C LYS A 138 -5.37 -3.76 -10.65
N LYS A 139 -4.21 -3.58 -10.03
CA LYS A 139 -4.00 -2.52 -9.04
C LYS A 139 -4.16 -1.12 -9.65
N ILE A 140 -3.64 -0.89 -10.86
CA ILE A 140 -3.81 0.39 -11.58
C ILE A 140 -5.29 0.64 -11.89
N LYS A 141 -6.03 -0.40 -12.30
CA LYS A 141 -7.49 -0.31 -12.51
C LYS A 141 -8.22 0.19 -11.24
N ILE A 142 -7.82 -0.30 -10.07
CA ILE A 142 -8.38 0.15 -8.79
C ILE A 142 -8.13 1.64 -8.55
N GLU A 143 -6.89 2.12 -8.74
CA GLU A 143 -6.59 3.55 -8.60
C GLU A 143 -7.43 4.41 -9.54
N MET A 144 -7.61 3.97 -10.79
CA MET A 144 -8.39 4.72 -11.76
C MET A 144 -9.86 4.80 -11.38
N ASP A 145 -10.46 3.71 -10.88
CA ASP A 145 -11.81 3.75 -10.33
C ASP A 145 -11.91 4.75 -9.16
N ILE A 146 -10.91 4.78 -8.27
CA ILE A 146 -10.89 5.71 -7.13
C ILE A 146 -10.84 7.16 -7.59
N ILE A 147 -9.96 7.47 -8.55
CA ILE A 147 -9.82 8.80 -9.14
C ILE A 147 -11.12 9.26 -9.83
N GLU A 148 -11.84 8.34 -10.45
CA GLU A 148 -13.07 8.66 -11.17
C GLU A 148 -14.26 8.86 -10.24
N ASN A 149 -14.43 7.99 -9.26
CA ASN A 149 -15.67 7.88 -8.49
C ASN A 149 -15.58 8.47 -7.08
N TYR A 150 -14.37 8.78 -6.59
CA TYR A 150 -14.15 9.27 -5.22
C TYR A 150 -13.20 10.48 -5.21
N PRO A 151 -13.59 11.61 -5.82
CA PRO A 151 -12.71 12.77 -6.02
C PRO A 151 -12.16 13.37 -4.71
N PHE A 152 -12.90 13.27 -3.60
CA PHE A 152 -12.44 13.73 -2.28
C PHE A 152 -11.15 13.01 -1.81
N ILE A 153 -10.84 11.83 -2.35
CA ILE A 153 -9.59 11.13 -2.05
C ILE A 153 -8.38 11.93 -2.50
N GLU A 154 -8.49 12.69 -3.59
CA GLU A 154 -7.42 13.60 -4.03
C GLU A 154 -7.25 14.79 -3.08
N ASP A 155 -8.31 15.24 -2.41
CA ASP A 155 -8.20 16.29 -1.40
C ASP A 155 -7.46 15.80 -0.17
N ILE A 156 -7.82 14.62 0.35
CA ILE A 156 -7.09 13.97 1.45
C ILE A 156 -5.63 13.70 1.06
N PHE A 157 -5.38 13.22 -0.17
CA PHE A 157 -4.03 12.97 -0.64
C PHE A 157 -3.21 14.27 -0.73
N PHE A 158 -3.82 15.36 -1.19
CA PHE A 158 -3.16 16.65 -1.24
C PHE A 158 -2.84 17.20 0.16
N GLU A 159 -3.80 17.14 1.08
CA GLU A 159 -3.65 17.63 2.45
C GLU A 159 -2.65 16.82 3.28
N SER A 160 -2.48 15.53 2.96
CA SER A 160 -1.55 14.63 3.67
C SER A 160 -0.10 15.14 3.68
N LYS A 161 0.32 15.89 2.65
CA LYS A 161 1.63 16.55 2.59
C LYS A 161 1.85 17.50 3.76
N ASN A 162 0.84 18.28 4.11
CA ASN A 162 0.90 19.19 5.26
C ASN A 162 0.64 18.45 6.59
N ALA A 163 -0.23 17.44 6.58
CA ALA A 163 -0.55 16.67 7.78
C ALA A 163 0.63 15.81 8.28
N LEU A 164 1.58 15.46 7.41
CA LEU A 164 2.77 14.67 7.77
C LEU A 164 3.55 15.28 8.94
N LYS A 165 3.54 16.61 9.08
CA LYS A 165 4.19 17.33 10.19
C LYS A 165 3.81 16.76 11.57
N ASN A 166 2.56 16.29 11.70
CA ASN A 166 2.04 15.73 12.94
C ASN A 166 2.67 14.37 13.26
N TRP A 167 3.15 13.64 12.25
CA TRP A 167 3.75 12.31 12.39
C TRP A 167 5.28 12.35 12.37
N LEU A 168 5.91 13.43 11.91
CA LEU A 168 7.36 13.58 11.86
C LEU A 168 8.09 13.20 13.17
N PRO A 169 7.61 13.57 14.38
CA PRO A 169 8.29 13.15 15.61
C PRO A 169 8.34 11.62 15.78
N SER A 170 7.27 10.92 15.39
CA SER A 170 7.18 9.46 15.48
C SER A 170 8.13 8.79 14.48
N PHE A 171 8.07 9.19 13.21
CA PHE A 171 8.98 8.69 12.18
C PHE A 171 10.43 9.03 12.49
N SER A 172 10.71 10.27 12.91
CA SER A 172 12.08 10.74 13.18
C SER A 172 12.76 9.91 14.27
N ARG A 173 12.04 9.57 15.34
CA ARG A 173 12.58 8.73 16.41
C ARG A 173 12.68 7.25 16.02
N TYR A 174 11.70 6.73 15.28
CA TYR A 174 11.69 5.32 14.88
C TYR A 174 12.82 5.02 13.89
N TYR A 175 13.00 5.85 12.88
CA TYR A 175 14.03 5.68 11.85
C TYR A 175 15.41 6.21 12.24
N ASP A 176 15.51 6.89 13.37
CA ASP A 176 16.69 7.68 13.76
C ASP A 176 17.17 8.60 12.62
N LYS A 177 16.23 9.35 12.03
CA LYS A 177 16.49 10.32 10.96
C LYS A 177 15.92 11.67 11.33
N LYS A 178 16.55 12.74 10.85
CA LYS A 178 15.99 14.10 10.97
C LYS A 178 14.62 14.17 10.28
N GLY A 179 13.64 14.82 10.91
CA GLY A 179 12.31 15.01 10.33
C GLY A 179 12.31 15.63 8.92
N LYS A 180 13.28 16.51 8.62
CA LYS A 180 13.48 17.07 7.27
C LYS A 180 13.84 16.01 6.23
N THR A 181 14.55 14.95 6.60
CA THR A 181 14.88 13.82 5.69
C THR A 181 13.63 13.03 5.34
N ILE A 182 12.82 12.72 6.35
CA ILE A 182 11.53 12.03 6.19
C ILE A 182 10.57 12.85 5.31
N LEU A 183 10.44 14.15 5.59
CA LEU A 183 9.62 15.05 4.78
C LEU A 183 10.04 15.05 3.32
N LYS A 184 11.34 15.19 3.02
CA LYS A 184 11.85 15.15 1.65
C LYS A 184 11.59 13.84 0.94
N ALA A 185 11.73 12.72 1.64
CA ALA A 185 11.44 11.39 1.08
C ALA A 185 9.95 11.27 0.72
N TYR A 186 9.09 11.73 1.63
CA TYR A 186 7.66 11.80 1.40
C TYR A 186 7.29 12.70 0.22
N GLU A 187 7.85 13.91 0.13
CA GLU A 187 7.60 14.84 -0.97
C GLU A 187 7.98 14.24 -2.32
N LYS A 188 9.19 13.65 -2.40
CA LYS A 188 9.65 12.99 -3.63
C LYS A 188 8.75 11.83 -4.03
N TRP A 189 8.32 11.01 -3.07
CA TRP A 189 7.39 9.91 -3.34
C TRP A 189 6.01 10.44 -3.76
N TRP A 190 5.50 11.48 -3.08
CA TRP A 190 4.20 12.10 -3.36
C TRP A 190 4.15 12.68 -4.78
N ASP A 191 5.22 13.34 -5.23
CA ASP A 191 5.31 13.94 -6.57
C ASP A 191 5.17 12.89 -7.70
N VAL A 192 5.62 11.65 -7.46
CA VAL A 192 5.53 10.53 -8.44
C VAL A 192 4.07 10.17 -8.76
N TRP A 193 3.15 10.45 -7.85
CA TRP A 193 1.74 10.09 -7.94
C TRP A 193 0.85 11.18 -8.55
N LYS A 194 1.42 12.35 -8.87
CA LYS A 194 0.76 13.45 -9.59
C LYS A 194 -0.62 13.79 -9.01
N CYS A 195 -0.72 13.90 -7.69
CA CYS A 195 -1.97 14.25 -7.00
C CYS A 195 -2.56 15.56 -7.55
N LYS A 196 -3.89 15.58 -7.77
CA LYS A 196 -4.65 16.65 -8.45
C LYS A 196 -4.19 16.94 -9.88
N GLY A 197 -3.44 16.02 -10.48
CA GLY A 197 -3.05 16.09 -11.88
C GLY A 197 -4.15 15.63 -12.83
N ASP A 198 -3.88 15.77 -14.13
CA ASP A 198 -4.73 15.22 -15.17
C ASP A 198 -4.79 13.68 -15.11
N LYS A 199 -5.97 13.10 -15.34
CA LYS A 199 -6.22 11.66 -15.18
C LYS A 199 -5.40 10.82 -16.15
N ASP A 200 -5.27 11.26 -17.40
CA ASP A 200 -4.46 10.57 -18.40
C ASP A 200 -2.97 10.65 -18.02
N ALA A 201 -2.51 11.79 -17.54
CA ALA A 201 -1.14 11.96 -17.07
C ALA A 201 -0.81 11.09 -15.84
N ILE A 202 -1.78 10.89 -14.94
CA ILE A 202 -1.67 9.98 -13.79
C ILE A 202 -1.59 8.53 -14.27
N LEU A 203 -2.54 8.10 -15.10
CA LEU A 203 -2.59 6.73 -15.65
C LEU A 203 -1.30 6.39 -16.41
N LYS A 204 -0.88 7.27 -17.33
CA LYS A 204 0.35 7.09 -18.10
C LYS A 204 1.57 6.93 -17.18
N GLY A 205 1.67 7.76 -16.13
CA GLY A 205 2.74 7.62 -15.14
C GLY A 205 2.75 6.29 -14.40
N MET A 206 1.57 5.70 -14.12
CA MET A 206 1.48 4.36 -13.51
C MET A 206 1.85 3.25 -14.49
N VAL A 207 1.40 3.33 -15.75
CA VAL A 207 1.72 2.34 -16.79
C VAL A 207 3.21 2.39 -17.14
N ASP A 208 3.82 3.56 -17.28
CA ASP A 208 5.26 3.72 -17.54
C ASP A 208 6.10 3.03 -16.45
N ARG A 209 5.72 3.18 -15.17
CA ARG A 209 6.38 2.49 -14.05
C ARG A 209 6.19 0.98 -14.10
N LEU A 210 4.99 0.51 -14.46
CA LEU A 210 4.74 -0.92 -14.65
C LEU A 210 5.59 -1.49 -15.78
N CYS A 211 5.66 -0.82 -16.93
CA CYS A 211 6.49 -1.24 -18.07
C CYS A 211 7.97 -1.33 -17.66
N LEU A 212 8.49 -0.31 -16.98
CA LEU A 212 9.86 -0.32 -16.47
C LEU A 212 10.10 -1.49 -15.50
N GLN A 213 9.15 -1.75 -14.59
CA GLN A 213 9.26 -2.85 -13.64
C GLN A 213 9.20 -4.21 -14.36
N ALA A 214 8.31 -4.38 -15.33
CA ALA A 214 8.19 -5.61 -16.11
C ALA A 214 9.48 -5.93 -16.88
N GLU A 215 10.08 -4.93 -17.51
CA GLU A 215 11.33 -5.07 -18.24
C GLU A 215 12.50 -5.38 -17.30
N THR A 216 12.64 -4.64 -16.20
CA THR A 216 13.78 -4.77 -15.29
C THR A 216 13.74 -6.00 -14.37
N GLU A 217 12.55 -6.40 -13.90
CA GLU A 217 12.41 -7.50 -12.93
C GLU A 217 12.07 -8.84 -13.58
N TYR A 218 11.45 -8.81 -14.76
CA TYR A 218 10.91 -10.01 -15.40
C TYR A 218 11.38 -10.23 -16.85
N ASP A 219 12.16 -9.30 -17.41
CA ASP A 219 12.61 -9.35 -18.81
C ASP A 219 11.41 -9.44 -19.79
N ILE A 220 10.32 -8.73 -19.45
CA ILE A 220 9.09 -8.71 -20.25
C ILE A 220 8.84 -7.29 -20.74
N LYS A 221 8.88 -7.11 -22.06
CA LYS A 221 8.48 -5.87 -22.72
C LYS A 221 6.96 -5.83 -22.89
N LEU A 222 6.33 -4.84 -22.26
CA LEU A 222 4.89 -4.62 -22.34
C LEU A 222 4.54 -3.58 -23.41
N ASP A 223 3.37 -3.74 -24.03
CA ASP A 223 2.77 -2.72 -24.89
C ASP A 223 2.07 -1.66 -24.04
N ASN A 224 2.76 -0.53 -23.84
CA ASN A 224 2.30 0.59 -23.02
C ASN A 224 0.96 1.15 -23.50
N GLU A 225 0.83 1.41 -24.81
CA GLU A 225 -0.36 2.04 -25.39
C GLU A 225 -1.58 1.12 -25.28
N SER A 226 -1.38 -0.18 -25.50
CA SER A 226 -2.43 -1.19 -25.32
C SER A 226 -2.91 -1.27 -23.86
N ILE A 227 -1.98 -1.32 -22.89
CA ILE A 227 -2.34 -1.33 -21.47
C ILE A 227 -3.05 -0.04 -21.07
N PHE A 228 -2.51 1.11 -21.45
CA PHE A 228 -3.09 2.42 -21.18
C PHE A 228 -4.54 2.50 -21.68
N SER A 229 -4.77 2.14 -22.94
CA SER A 229 -6.11 2.17 -23.56
C SER A 229 -7.05 1.20 -22.86
N SER A 230 -6.59 -0.02 -22.56
CA SER A 230 -7.40 -1.04 -21.88
C SER A 230 -7.91 -0.62 -20.50
N ILE A 231 -7.13 0.16 -19.75
CA ILE A 231 -7.54 0.66 -18.43
C ILE A 231 -8.42 1.91 -18.57
N LYS A 232 -8.08 2.80 -19.51
CA LYS A 232 -8.80 4.06 -19.72
C LYS A 232 -10.23 3.84 -20.20
N GLU A 233 -10.43 2.88 -21.10
CA GLU A 233 -11.73 2.60 -21.72
C GLU A 233 -12.63 1.72 -20.84
N ASP A 234 -12.05 0.79 -20.07
CA ASP A 234 -12.78 -0.18 -19.26
C ASP A 234 -13.15 0.32 -17.85
N LYS A 235 -14.01 1.34 -17.79
CA LYS A 235 -14.45 1.92 -16.51
C LYS A 235 -15.20 0.93 -15.62
N GLU A 236 -16.05 0.10 -16.21
CA GLU A 236 -16.82 -0.89 -15.45
C GLU A 236 -15.90 -1.98 -14.90
N GLY A 237 -14.94 -2.47 -15.68
CA GLY A 237 -13.96 -3.42 -15.17
C GLY A 237 -13.03 -2.82 -14.10
N ASN A 238 -12.74 -1.52 -14.15
CA ASN A 238 -12.02 -0.82 -13.07
C ASN A 238 -12.82 -0.88 -11.76
N LYS A 239 -14.09 -0.53 -11.83
CA LYS A 239 -15.03 -0.56 -10.70
C LYS A 239 -15.22 -1.97 -10.14
N ILE A 240 -15.40 -2.98 -10.99
CA ILE A 240 -15.55 -4.38 -10.57
C ILE A 240 -14.31 -4.83 -9.79
N GLU A 241 -13.12 -4.50 -10.28
CA GLU A 241 -11.87 -4.87 -9.61
C GLU A 241 -11.73 -4.16 -8.26
N ASN A 242 -12.07 -2.87 -8.18
CA ASN A 242 -12.07 -2.12 -6.91
C ASN A 242 -13.07 -2.69 -5.90
N ASN A 243 -14.27 -3.04 -6.34
CA ASN A 243 -15.29 -3.66 -5.49
C ASN A 243 -14.86 -5.05 -5.01
N TYR A 244 -14.22 -5.83 -5.88
CA TYR A 244 -13.68 -7.15 -5.53
C TYR A 244 -12.61 -7.02 -4.44
N PHE A 245 -11.67 -6.08 -4.59
CA PHE A 245 -10.67 -5.79 -3.56
C PHE A 245 -11.32 -5.32 -2.25
N SER A 246 -12.23 -4.33 -2.33
CA SER A 246 -12.90 -3.73 -1.18
C SER A 246 -13.69 -4.76 -0.36
N ARG A 247 -14.32 -5.74 -1.02
CA ARG A 247 -15.01 -6.85 -0.34
C ARG A 247 -14.06 -7.61 0.57
N TRP A 248 -12.91 -8.02 0.04
CA TRP A 248 -11.93 -8.80 0.82
C TRP A 248 -11.24 -7.94 1.88
N TYR A 249 -10.96 -6.68 1.56
CA TYR A 249 -10.42 -5.73 2.53
C TYR A 249 -11.34 -5.59 3.74
N LYS A 250 -12.64 -5.34 3.52
CA LYS A 250 -13.64 -5.29 4.59
C LYS A 250 -13.73 -6.60 5.37
N GLU A 251 -13.67 -7.74 4.70
CA GLU A 251 -13.66 -9.04 5.39
C GLU A 251 -12.42 -9.19 6.29
N GLY A 252 -11.23 -8.83 5.79
CA GLY A 252 -9.99 -8.86 6.55
C GLY A 252 -10.02 -7.93 7.77
N ILE A 253 -10.51 -6.70 7.60
CA ILE A 253 -10.65 -5.75 8.71
C ILE A 253 -11.69 -6.24 9.72
N ASN A 254 -12.82 -6.78 9.27
CA ASN A 254 -13.84 -7.32 10.17
C ASN A 254 -13.31 -8.51 10.99
N LEU A 255 -12.42 -9.32 10.42
CA LEU A 255 -11.72 -10.37 11.16
C LEU A 255 -10.75 -9.76 12.18
N LEU A 256 -9.94 -8.78 11.75
CA LEU A 256 -8.99 -8.09 12.61
C LEU A 256 -9.67 -7.48 13.85
N LEU A 257 -10.82 -6.81 13.66
CA LEU A 257 -11.54 -6.14 14.74
C LEU A 257 -12.30 -7.09 15.69
N LYS A 258 -12.41 -8.37 15.35
CA LYS A 258 -13.04 -9.40 16.19
C LYS A 258 -12.05 -10.09 17.13
N ILE A 259 -10.75 -9.96 16.86
CA ILE A 259 -9.64 -10.49 17.66
C ILE A 259 -9.27 -9.45 18.72
#